data_AF-A0A6J2XSJ4-F1
#
_entry.id   AF-A0A6J2XSJ4-F1
#
_cell.length_a   1.000
_cell.length_b   1.000
_cell.length_c   1.000
_cell.angle_alpha   90.00
_cell.angle_beta   90.00
_cell.angle_gamma   90.00
#
_symmetry.space_group_name_H-M   'P 1'
#
loop_
_entity.id
_entity.type
_entity.pdbx_description
1 polymer ?
#
loop_
_entity_poly.entity_id
_entity_poly.type
_entity_poly.pdbx_seq_one_letter_code
_entity_poly.pdbx_strand_id
1 'polypeptide(L)'
;MKQFALVVFLACVAATLAAPRLEADPAKAKASQEKLKEAHQKCQSNPATSVDQQALKALRDGGEKPANYGAHALCISQNLGWQNADGSVNKDVVQSRAEAIFGQSPKLSEIVNECTQPQANAEETAIYLTRCYAKYSPRPSGAPPGH
;
A
#
# COMPACT_ATOMS: atom_id res chain seq x y z
N MET A 1 -8.66 38.97 55.60
CA MET A 1 -7.22 38.67 55.43
C MET A 1 -7.08 37.58 54.38
N LYS A 2 -6.30 37.88 53.32
CA LYS A 2 -5.56 36.98 52.39
C LYS A 2 -6.34 35.83 51.72
N GLN A 3 -6.73 35.97 50.45
CA GLN A 3 -5.94 35.86 49.21
C GLN A 3 -5.94 34.45 48.60
N PHE A 4 -6.50 34.40 47.39
CA PHE A 4 -6.14 33.57 46.22
C PHE A 4 -6.16 32.04 46.31
N ALA A 5 -7.03 31.46 45.49
CA ALA A 5 -6.62 30.38 44.59
C ALA A 5 -7.29 30.60 43.23
N LEU A 6 -6.50 31.19 42.33
CA LEU A 6 -6.81 31.43 40.94
C LEU A 6 -6.96 30.09 40.21
N VAL A 7 -8.03 29.98 39.44
CA VAL A 7 -8.30 28.93 38.47
C VAL A 7 -7.10 28.76 37.53
N VAL A 8 -6.46 27.59 37.56
CA VAL A 8 -5.71 27.08 36.41
C VAL A 8 -6.11 25.62 36.26
N PHE A 9 -7.25 25.40 35.59
CA PHE A 9 -7.57 24.11 34.99
C PHE A 9 -6.55 23.90 33.86
N LEU A 10 -5.41 23.34 34.21
CA LEU A 10 -4.37 22.93 33.28
C LEU A 10 -4.94 21.70 32.56
N ALA A 11 -5.79 21.95 31.57
CA ALA A 11 -6.14 20.96 30.58
C ALA A 11 -4.83 20.61 29.86
N CYS A 12 -4.16 19.57 30.33
CA CYS A 12 -3.13 18.86 29.59
C CYS A 12 -3.81 18.29 28.35
N VAL A 13 -4.03 19.13 27.34
CA VAL A 13 -4.18 18.69 25.96
C VAL A 13 -2.82 18.15 25.61
N ALA A 14 -2.61 16.87 25.94
CA ALA A 14 -1.58 16.07 25.31
C ALA A 14 -1.97 16.00 23.83
N ALA A 15 -1.62 17.04 23.09
CA ALA A 15 -1.56 17.01 21.64
C ALA A 15 -0.50 15.96 21.32
N THR A 16 -0.93 14.71 21.25
CA THR A 16 -0.08 13.62 20.82
C THR A 16 0.39 13.99 19.42
N LEU A 17 1.69 14.23 19.28
CA LEU A 17 2.36 14.43 17.99
C LEU A 17 2.39 13.13 17.18
N ALA A 18 1.29 12.35 17.21
CA ALA A 18 1.09 11.30 16.24
C ALA A 18 0.75 12.02 14.94
N ALA A 19 1.68 11.98 13.98
CA ALA A 19 1.37 12.40 12.62
C ALA A 19 0.03 11.78 12.21
N PRO A 20 -0.90 12.55 11.63
CA PRO A 20 -2.22 12.04 11.26
C PRO A 20 -2.02 10.81 10.39
N ARG A 21 -2.54 9.67 10.87
CA ARG A 21 -2.57 8.44 10.08
C ARG A 21 -3.57 8.68 8.95
N LEU A 22 -3.22 8.25 7.73
CA LEU A 22 -4.19 8.27 6.64
C LEU A 22 -5.38 7.37 7.04
N GLU A 23 -6.54 7.99 7.21
CA GLU A 23 -7.78 7.27 7.49
C GLU A 23 -8.33 6.75 6.17
N ALA A 24 -8.50 5.44 6.06
CA ALA A 24 -9.07 4.82 4.87
C ALA A 24 -10.60 4.79 4.98
N ASP A 25 -11.31 5.15 3.92
CA ASP A 25 -12.71 4.79 3.73
C ASP A 25 -12.81 3.25 3.67
N PRO A 26 -13.51 2.59 4.61
CA PRO A 26 -13.56 1.14 4.69
C PRO A 26 -14.20 0.48 3.45
N ALA A 27 -15.22 1.11 2.85
CA ALA A 27 -15.90 0.57 1.68
C ALA A 27 -15.02 0.65 0.44
N LYS A 28 -14.32 1.79 0.26
CA LYS A 28 -13.37 1.98 -0.85
C LYS A 28 -12.14 1.10 -0.69
N ALA A 29 -11.64 0.92 0.54
CA ALA A 29 -10.55 -0.01 0.84
C ALA A 29 -10.93 -1.46 0.52
N LYS A 30 -12.13 -1.92 0.94
CA LYS A 30 -12.62 -3.27 0.61
C LYS A 30 -12.76 -3.49 -0.90
N ALA A 31 -13.41 -2.55 -1.61
CA ALA A 31 -13.51 -2.61 -3.07
C ALA A 31 -12.13 -2.61 -3.74
N SER A 32 -11.15 -1.94 -3.13
CA SER A 32 -9.77 -1.93 -3.62
C SER A 32 -9.10 -3.29 -3.50
N GLN A 33 -9.30 -3.97 -2.36
CA GLN A 33 -8.82 -5.33 -2.09
C GLN A 33 -9.47 -6.36 -3.00
N GLU A 34 -10.77 -6.24 -3.29
CA GLU A 34 -11.49 -7.12 -4.21
C GLU A 34 -10.89 -7.05 -5.64
N LYS A 35 -10.64 -5.86 -6.16
CA LYS A 35 -9.95 -5.69 -7.46
C LYS A 35 -8.53 -6.28 -7.47
N LEU A 36 -7.79 -6.16 -6.36
CA LEU A 36 -6.47 -6.80 -6.24
C LEU A 36 -6.59 -8.33 -6.28
N LYS A 37 -7.59 -8.89 -5.60
CA LYS A 37 -7.88 -10.33 -5.62
C LYS A 37 -8.24 -10.81 -7.03
N GLU A 38 -9.08 -10.08 -7.75
CA GLU A 38 -9.44 -10.39 -9.14
C GLU A 38 -8.23 -10.35 -10.07
N ALA A 39 -7.40 -9.31 -9.98
CA ALA A 39 -6.16 -9.20 -10.75
C ALA A 39 -5.21 -10.36 -10.45
N HIS A 40 -5.02 -10.69 -9.17
CA HIS A 40 -4.21 -11.83 -8.76
C HIS A 40 -4.75 -13.15 -9.34
N GLN A 41 -6.06 -13.40 -9.25
CA GLN A 41 -6.68 -14.60 -9.80
C GLN A 41 -6.46 -14.70 -11.32
N LYS A 42 -6.66 -13.61 -12.05
CA LYS A 42 -6.40 -13.56 -13.49
C LYS A 42 -4.95 -13.88 -13.84
N CYS A 43 -4.00 -13.36 -13.07
CA CYS A 43 -2.58 -13.65 -13.24
C CYS A 43 -2.20 -15.09 -12.81
N GLN A 44 -2.90 -15.68 -11.84
CA GLN A 44 -2.73 -17.10 -11.48
C GLN A 44 -3.26 -18.06 -12.55
N SER A 45 -4.31 -17.66 -13.29
CA SER A 45 -4.89 -18.49 -14.35
C SER A 45 -4.05 -18.52 -15.64
N ASN A 46 -3.07 -17.64 -15.80
CA ASN A 46 -2.15 -17.65 -16.94
C ASN A 46 -0.85 -18.37 -16.55
N PRO A 47 -0.48 -19.49 -17.21
CA PRO A 47 0.75 -20.23 -16.90
C PRO A 47 2.04 -19.39 -16.93
N ALA A 48 2.11 -18.35 -17.78
CA ALA A 48 3.28 -17.49 -17.89
C ALA A 48 3.49 -16.57 -16.67
N THR A 49 2.42 -16.33 -15.90
CA THR A 49 2.43 -15.42 -14.76
C THR A 49 2.00 -16.10 -13.46
N SER A 50 1.62 -17.38 -13.51
CA SER A 50 1.20 -18.14 -12.33
C SER A 50 2.38 -18.41 -11.42
N VAL A 51 2.19 -18.29 -10.11
CA VAL A 51 3.19 -18.59 -9.06
C VAL A 51 2.60 -19.62 -8.12
N ASP A 52 3.42 -20.57 -7.68
CA ASP A 52 3.00 -21.54 -6.68
C ASP A 52 2.51 -20.85 -5.40
N GLN A 53 1.36 -21.29 -4.89
CA GLN A 53 0.71 -20.65 -3.74
C GLN A 53 1.51 -20.85 -2.44
N GLN A 54 2.21 -21.97 -2.30
CA GLN A 54 3.07 -22.20 -1.13
C GLN A 54 4.30 -21.29 -1.19
N ALA A 55 4.85 -21.08 -2.39
CA ALA A 55 5.96 -20.17 -2.62
C ALA A 55 5.57 -18.70 -2.34
N LEU A 56 4.36 -18.27 -2.74
CA LEU A 56 3.82 -16.94 -2.37
C LEU A 56 3.65 -16.78 -0.86
N LYS A 57 3.14 -17.83 -0.19
CA LYS A 57 3.01 -17.84 1.26
C LYS A 57 4.38 -17.75 1.94
N ALA A 58 5.35 -18.54 1.48
CA ALA A 58 6.71 -18.53 1.99
C ALA A 58 7.36 -17.16 1.82
N LEU A 59 7.25 -16.53 0.66
CA LEU A 59 7.74 -15.17 0.40
C LEU A 59 7.16 -14.15 1.39
N ARG A 60 5.84 -14.20 1.64
CA ARG A 60 5.18 -13.33 2.62
C ARG A 60 5.72 -13.56 4.04
N ASP A 61 6.09 -14.79 4.36
CA ASP A 61 6.63 -15.20 5.65
C ASP A 61 8.17 -15.03 5.73
N GLY A 62 8.78 -14.31 4.77
CA GLY A 62 10.22 -13.96 4.74
C GLY A 62 11.11 -14.92 3.95
N GLY A 63 10.54 -15.87 3.23
CA GLY A 63 11.24 -16.82 2.37
C GLY A 63 11.74 -16.22 1.05
N GLU A 64 12.34 -17.08 0.22
CA GLU A 64 12.92 -16.67 -1.06
C GLU A 64 11.87 -16.21 -2.08
N LYS A 65 12.26 -15.25 -2.92
CA LYS A 65 11.45 -14.75 -4.03
C LYS A 65 11.41 -15.81 -5.15
N PRO A 66 10.22 -16.34 -5.51
CA PRO A 66 10.10 -17.26 -6.64
C PRO A 66 10.55 -16.59 -7.95
N ALA A 67 11.17 -17.35 -8.86
CA ALA A 67 11.73 -16.81 -10.09
C ALA A 67 10.69 -16.08 -10.97
N ASN A 68 9.45 -16.55 -10.96
CA ASN A 68 8.30 -15.99 -11.69
C ASN A 68 7.53 -14.90 -10.93
N TYR A 69 7.98 -14.50 -9.73
CA TYR A 69 7.28 -13.51 -8.92
C TYR A 69 7.25 -12.12 -9.57
N GLY A 70 8.33 -11.73 -10.26
CA GLY A 70 8.39 -10.45 -10.99
C GLY A 70 7.34 -10.37 -12.10
N ALA A 71 7.27 -11.39 -12.96
CA ALA A 71 6.23 -11.51 -13.99
C ALA A 71 4.80 -11.48 -13.40
N HIS A 72 4.57 -12.15 -12.27
CA HIS A 72 3.29 -12.11 -11.57
C HIS A 72 2.93 -10.72 -11.05
N ALA A 73 3.88 -10.05 -10.39
CA ALA A 73 3.70 -8.69 -9.89
C ALA A 73 3.41 -7.70 -11.03
N LEU A 74 4.14 -7.80 -12.14
CA LEU A 74 3.92 -6.97 -13.33
C LEU A 74 2.53 -7.21 -13.92
N CYS A 75 2.12 -8.48 -14.07
CA CYS A 75 0.78 -8.83 -14.53
C CYS A 75 -0.32 -8.19 -13.65
N ILE A 76 -0.19 -8.28 -12.32
CA ILE A 76 -1.15 -7.67 -11.40
C ILE A 76 -1.17 -6.15 -11.59
N SER A 77 0.01 -5.53 -11.60
CA SER A 77 0.14 -4.08 -11.72
C SER A 77 -0.48 -3.54 -13.00
N GLN A 78 -0.28 -4.23 -14.13
CA GLN A 78 -0.91 -3.87 -15.41
C GLN A 78 -2.43 -4.08 -15.39
N ASN A 79 -2.93 -5.17 -14.80
CA ASN A 79 -4.38 -5.40 -14.69
C ASN A 79 -5.09 -4.39 -13.77
N LEU A 80 -4.37 -3.82 -12.81
CA LEU A 80 -4.86 -2.72 -11.98
C LEU A 80 -4.73 -1.35 -12.65
N GLY A 81 -4.08 -1.27 -13.82
CA GLY A 81 -3.76 -0.02 -14.51
C GLY A 81 -2.69 0.81 -13.80
N TRP A 82 -1.93 0.21 -12.88
CA TRP A 82 -0.87 0.88 -12.12
C TRP A 82 0.42 1.01 -12.92
N GLN A 83 0.66 0.09 -13.84
CA GLN A 83 1.70 0.19 -14.86
C GLN A 83 1.07 0.06 -16.24
N ASN A 84 1.62 0.78 -17.20
CA ASN A 84 1.24 0.72 -18.60
C ASN A 84 1.82 -0.55 -19.26
N ALA A 85 1.42 -0.80 -20.51
CA ALA A 85 1.88 -1.96 -21.27
C ALA A 85 3.41 -1.97 -21.50
N ASP A 86 4.03 -0.78 -21.56
CA ASP A 86 5.48 -0.60 -21.70
C ASP A 86 6.24 -0.74 -20.37
N GLY A 87 5.55 -0.98 -19.26
CA GLY A 87 6.14 -1.11 -17.93
C GLY A 87 6.39 0.22 -17.19
N SER A 88 6.02 1.36 -17.76
CA SER A 88 6.05 2.64 -17.03
C SER A 88 4.92 2.73 -15.99
N VAL A 89 5.15 3.42 -14.88
CA VAL A 89 4.12 3.62 -13.85
C VAL A 89 3.08 4.62 -14.33
N ASN A 90 1.80 4.27 -14.21
CA ASN A 90 0.69 5.19 -14.44
C ASN A 90 0.36 5.93 -13.14
N LYS A 91 1.14 6.97 -12.85
CA LYS A 91 1.05 7.71 -11.59
C LYS A 91 -0.31 8.35 -11.34
N ASP A 92 -1.00 8.80 -12.40
CA ASP A 92 -2.31 9.43 -12.28
C ASP A 92 -3.38 8.45 -11.81
N VAL A 93 -3.39 7.22 -12.36
CA VAL A 93 -4.29 6.15 -11.92
C VAL A 93 -3.99 5.76 -10.47
N VAL A 94 -2.70 5.65 -10.13
CA VAL A 94 -2.28 5.33 -8.76
C VAL A 94 -2.71 6.41 -7.77
N GLN A 95 -2.47 7.68 -8.08
CA GLN A 95 -2.87 8.84 -7.27
C GLN A 95 -4.38 8.87 -7.08
N SER A 96 -5.14 8.85 -8.18
CA SER A 96 -6.61 8.92 -8.15
C SER A 96 -7.21 7.81 -7.30
N ARG A 97 -6.67 6.58 -7.41
CA ARG A 97 -7.13 5.46 -6.60
C ARG A 97 -6.80 5.63 -5.13
N ALA A 98 -5.61 6.12 -4.81
CA ALA A 98 -5.20 6.35 -3.44
C ALA A 98 -6.04 7.46 -2.79
N GLU A 99 -6.31 8.55 -3.51
CA GLU A 99 -7.20 9.63 -3.06
C GLU A 99 -8.63 9.16 -2.85
N ALA A 100 -9.13 8.27 -3.69
CA ALA A 100 -10.46 7.68 -3.52
C ALA A 100 -10.60 6.83 -2.24
N ILE A 101 -9.48 6.35 -1.66
CA ILE A 101 -9.48 5.55 -0.43
C ILE A 101 -9.18 6.41 0.78
N PHE A 102 -8.19 7.30 0.70
CA PHE A 102 -7.64 8.01 1.86
C PHE A 102 -7.97 9.51 1.89
N GLY A 103 -8.66 10.02 0.87
CA GLY A 103 -8.82 11.46 0.65
C GLY A 103 -7.52 12.12 0.19
N GLN A 104 -7.62 13.37 -0.24
CA GLN A 104 -6.46 14.17 -0.63
C GLN A 104 -5.71 14.67 0.60
N SER A 105 -4.39 14.51 0.62
CA SER A 105 -3.52 15.13 1.63
C SER A 105 -2.07 15.26 1.13
N PRO A 106 -1.27 16.16 1.72
CA PRO A 106 0.16 16.22 1.45
C PRO A 106 0.85 14.88 1.74
N LYS A 107 0.44 14.20 2.82
CA LYS A 107 1.03 12.91 3.19
C LYS A 107 0.76 11.82 2.18
N LEU A 108 -0.45 11.78 1.60
CA LEU A 108 -0.77 10.85 0.54
C LEU A 108 0.09 11.11 -0.71
N SER A 109 0.28 12.38 -1.05
CA SER A 109 1.09 12.80 -2.20
C SER A 109 2.56 12.38 -2.03
N GLU A 110 3.12 12.52 -0.83
CA GLU A 110 4.44 11.99 -0.49
C GLU A 110 4.53 10.47 -0.72
N ILE A 111 3.55 9.72 -0.23
CA ILE A 111 3.52 8.25 -0.36
C ILE A 111 3.41 7.83 -1.82
N VAL A 112 2.55 8.48 -2.60
CA VAL A 112 2.43 8.18 -4.03
C VAL A 112 3.74 8.51 -4.74
N ASN A 113 4.35 9.66 -4.45
CA ASN A 113 5.65 10.01 -5.02
C ASN A 113 6.72 8.98 -4.68
N GLU A 114 6.80 8.53 -3.43
CA GLU A 114 7.74 7.49 -3.00
C GLU A 114 7.46 6.17 -3.73
N CYS A 115 6.23 5.69 -3.72
CA CYS A 115 5.91 4.34 -4.20
C CYS A 115 5.87 4.21 -5.72
N THR A 116 5.79 5.31 -6.47
CA THR A 116 5.70 5.30 -7.94
C THR A 116 7.05 5.50 -8.64
N GLN A 117 8.17 5.34 -7.93
CA GLN A 117 9.50 5.46 -8.53
C GLN A 117 9.83 4.28 -9.45
N PRO A 118 10.28 4.55 -10.70
CA PRO A 118 10.73 3.49 -11.60
C PRO A 118 11.95 2.78 -11.01
N GLN A 119 12.03 1.48 -11.23
CA GLN A 119 13.15 0.63 -10.80
C GLN A 119 13.96 0.17 -12.03
N ALA A 120 14.89 -0.76 -11.81
CA ALA A 120 15.78 -1.28 -12.86
C ALA A 120 15.03 -1.84 -14.09
N ASN A 121 13.82 -2.36 -13.91
CA ASN A 121 12.94 -2.83 -14.98
C ASN A 121 11.47 -2.84 -14.53
N ALA A 122 10.55 -3.19 -15.43
CA ALA A 122 9.11 -3.21 -15.16
C ALA A 122 8.70 -4.19 -14.05
N GLU A 123 9.32 -5.37 -13.98
CA GLU A 123 9.01 -6.36 -12.94
C GLU A 123 9.45 -5.87 -11.55
N GLU A 124 10.66 -5.33 -11.43
CA GLU A 124 11.14 -4.75 -10.18
C GLU A 124 10.36 -3.49 -9.80
N THR A 125 9.86 -2.72 -10.79
CA THR A 125 8.95 -1.60 -10.56
C THR A 125 7.62 -2.08 -9.97
N ALA A 126 7.06 -3.17 -10.50
CA ALA A 126 5.84 -3.78 -9.97
C ALA A 126 6.00 -4.27 -8.52
N ILE A 127 7.12 -4.94 -8.24
CA ILE A 127 7.47 -5.45 -6.91
C ILE A 127 7.62 -4.27 -5.94
N TYR A 128 8.38 -3.24 -6.33
CA TYR A 128 8.60 -2.07 -5.49
C TYR A 128 7.28 -1.35 -5.18
N LEU A 129 6.46 -1.09 -6.20
CA LEU A 129 5.18 -0.41 -6.07
C LEU A 129 4.26 -1.13 -5.06
N THR A 130 4.09 -2.45 -5.22
CA THR A 130 3.22 -3.25 -4.35
C THR A 130 3.75 -3.34 -2.91
N ARG A 131 5.06 -3.58 -2.73
CA ARG A 131 5.70 -3.61 -1.40
C ARG A 131 5.64 -2.24 -0.71
N CYS A 132 5.89 -1.16 -1.44
CA CYS A 132 5.89 0.18 -0.88
C CYS A 132 4.51 0.54 -0.31
N TYR A 133 3.42 0.31 -1.06
CA TYR A 133 2.07 0.54 -0.53
C TYR A 133 1.70 -0.38 0.65
N ALA A 134 2.24 -1.60 0.70
CA ALA A 134 2.01 -2.50 1.83
C ALA A 134 2.60 -1.96 3.15
N LYS A 135 3.64 -1.12 3.11
CA LYS A 135 4.19 -0.42 4.29
C LYS A 135 3.18 0.54 4.93
N TYR A 136 2.35 1.16 4.10
CA TYR A 136 1.38 2.19 4.49
C TYR A 136 -0.03 1.66 4.71
N SER A 137 -0.30 0.43 4.28
CA SER A 137 -1.59 -0.21 4.47
C SER A 137 -1.79 -0.62 5.92
N PRO A 138 -2.99 -0.42 6.51
CA PRO A 138 -3.30 -0.93 7.84
C PRO A 138 -3.07 -2.44 7.88
N ARG A 139 -2.13 -2.91 8.73
CA ARG A 139 -1.94 -4.34 8.94
C ARG A 139 -3.13 -4.88 9.76
N PRO A 140 -3.73 -6.01 9.36
CA PRO A 140 -4.56 -6.78 10.28
C PRO A 140 -3.75 -7.06 11.54
N SER A 141 -4.36 -6.90 12.72
CA SER A 141 -3.71 -7.24 13.99
C SER A 141 -3.17 -8.69 13.93
N GLY A 142 -1.87 -8.85 14.21
CA GLY A 142 -1.20 -10.15 14.21
C GLY A 142 -0.52 -10.58 12.89
N ALA A 143 -0.53 -9.76 11.84
CA ALA A 143 0.29 -10.04 10.65
C ALA A 143 1.79 -9.78 10.95
N PRO A 144 2.71 -10.69 10.57
CA PRO A 144 4.14 -10.46 10.78
C PRO A 144 4.61 -9.19 10.05
N PRO A 145 5.67 -8.52 10.53
CA PRO A 145 6.24 -7.37 9.84
C PRO A 145 6.64 -7.77 8.42
N GLY A 146 5.98 -7.20 7.41
CA GLY A 146 6.32 -7.46 6.01
C GLY A 146 7.66 -6.81 5.63
N HIS A 147 8.49 -7.59 4.92
CA HIS A 147 9.80 -7.23 4.36
C HIS A 147 9.72 -6.77 2.90
#